data_AF-A0A7C6RZN7-F1
#
_entry.id   AF-A0A7C6RZN7-F1
#
_cell.length_a   1.000
_cell.length_b   1.000
_cell.length_c   1.000
_cell.angle_alpha   90.00
_cell.angle_beta   90.00
_cell.angle_gamma   90.00
#
_symmetry.space_group_name_H-M   'P 1'
#
loop_
_entity.id
_entity.type
_entity.pdbx_description
1 polymer ?
#
loop_
_entity_poly.entity_id
_entity_poly.type
_entity_poly.pdbx_seq_one_letter_code
_entity_poly.pdbx_strand_id
1 'polypeptide(L)'
;MATSKPKEWSDFPLEQYQQEASRLVHFSSKTVNSNAPPCGVRVSREGGLDLPVVGVRTLLVDGVAVPLDYTKLGKAGPIVKQLWFVGSGQAPEAMTQQIRDIQRVTDQATQSAYEEGTEWVSPRLRQLLLPKDGGQYVTVTPLGSSGFSAVLNQKLDTLVKQKKRFCRAWLGIGGQKFWNVGALANEMRKPLLFSAPRENLLERRVLAIHYKGISLGLPRQPLDAYCLWRERQLRDHDGVMPSTMGIRQREAELIGDITHVVMRRGQRARELLESNRHLLPVTPDADSLLSLELKDAVVPGLIEPAARDTAWAYEFGRRLARAIESELRTKWDMPLAGSAVEQIARWIEEAVR
;
A
#
# COMPACT_ATOMS: atom_id res chain seq x y z
N MET A 1 -24.27 42.13 -8.36
CA MET A 1 -22.87 42.40 -7.99
C MET A 1 -22.82 42.58 -6.48
N ALA A 2 -22.28 41.61 -5.74
CA ALA A 2 -22.08 41.78 -4.31
C ALA A 2 -20.82 42.63 -4.11
N THR A 3 -21.01 43.89 -3.72
CA THR A 3 -19.91 44.77 -3.31
C THR A 3 -19.29 44.19 -2.04
N SER A 4 -18.12 43.55 -2.17
CA SER A 4 -17.36 43.12 -1.01
C SER A 4 -17.00 44.36 -0.19
N LYS A 5 -17.38 44.39 1.09
CA LYS A 5 -16.95 45.45 2.01
C LYS A 5 -15.43 45.64 1.89
N PRO A 6 -14.92 46.89 1.86
CA PRO A 6 -13.49 47.14 1.82
C PRO A 6 -12.82 46.38 2.96
N LYS A 7 -11.76 45.63 2.65
CA LYS A 7 -11.02 44.87 3.65
C LYS A 7 -10.44 45.87 4.66
N GLU A 8 -10.83 45.71 5.92
CA GLU A 8 -10.33 46.53 7.03
C GLU A 8 -8.80 46.42 7.09
N TRP A 9 -8.13 47.56 6.86
CA TRP A 9 -6.68 47.69 6.85
C TRP A 9 -6.31 48.67 7.97
N SER A 10 -5.62 48.16 8.99
CA SER A 10 -5.16 48.95 10.13
C SER A 10 -3.68 49.27 9.95
N ASP A 11 -3.27 50.49 10.27
CA ASP A 11 -1.87 50.86 10.19
C ASP A 11 -1.14 50.43 11.47
N PHE A 12 -0.03 49.70 11.33
CA PHE A 12 0.81 49.26 12.44
C PHE A 12 2.28 49.62 12.16
N PRO A 13 3.07 49.93 13.21
CA PRO A 13 4.51 50.13 13.07
C PRO A 13 5.21 48.90 12.46
N LEU A 14 6.23 49.14 11.63
CA LEU A 14 7.01 48.07 10.98
C LEU A 14 7.59 47.05 11.97
N GLU A 15 8.01 47.53 13.14
CA GLU A 15 8.54 46.71 14.24
C GLU A 15 7.54 45.64 14.71
N GLN A 16 6.24 45.95 14.69
CA GLN A 16 5.20 44.98 15.06
C GLN A 16 5.06 43.90 13.99
N TYR A 17 5.13 44.25 12.70
CA TYR A 17 5.18 43.25 11.64
C TYR A 17 6.41 42.36 11.75
N GLN A 18 7.58 42.94 12.06
CA GLN A 18 8.83 42.19 12.26
C GLN A 18 8.73 41.19 13.40
N GLN A 19 8.24 41.65 14.56
CA GLN A 19 8.09 40.82 15.75
C GLN A 19 7.10 39.66 15.53
N GLU A 20 5.99 39.92 14.84
CA GLU A 20 5.00 38.87 14.58
C GLU A 20 5.48 37.90 13.49
N ALA A 21 6.03 38.40 12.38
CA ALA A 21 6.56 37.57 11.31
C ALA A 21 7.68 36.65 11.80
N SER A 22 8.55 37.13 12.71
CA SER A 22 9.65 36.32 13.24
C SER A 22 9.16 35.07 13.99
N ARG A 23 7.92 35.08 14.50
CA ARG A 23 7.32 34.00 15.30
C ARG A 23 6.37 33.08 14.52
N LEU A 24 6.10 33.38 13.24
CA LEU A 24 5.24 32.53 12.42
C LEU A 24 5.95 31.23 12.03
N VAL A 25 5.17 30.16 11.91
CA VAL A 25 5.65 28.78 11.74
C VAL A 25 5.00 28.09 10.56
N HIS A 26 5.68 27.09 9.99
CA HIS A 26 5.07 26.20 8.98
C HIS A 26 4.17 25.14 9.63
N PHE A 27 4.55 24.68 10.82
CA PHE A 27 3.91 23.58 11.53
C PHE A 27 3.48 24.02 12.93
N SER A 28 2.28 23.65 13.36
CA SER A 28 1.71 24.08 14.65
C SER A 28 0.98 22.95 15.38
N SER A 29 1.21 22.83 16.68
CA SER A 29 0.54 21.89 17.60
C SER A 29 -0.96 22.12 17.71
N LYS A 30 -1.42 23.36 17.50
CA LYS A 30 -2.84 23.73 17.58
C LYS A 30 -3.70 23.02 16.54
N THR A 31 -3.10 22.67 15.40
CA THR A 31 -3.78 21.94 14.33
C THR A 31 -4.08 20.48 14.71
N VAL A 32 -3.29 19.93 15.64
CA VAL A 32 -3.48 18.58 16.19
C VAL A 32 -4.46 18.62 17.36
N ASN A 33 -4.26 19.56 18.29
CA ASN A 33 -5.14 19.78 19.42
C ASN A 33 -5.12 21.26 19.83
N SER A 34 -6.26 21.95 19.71
CA SER A 34 -6.35 23.38 20.00
C SER A 34 -6.02 23.74 21.46
N ASN A 35 -6.15 22.78 22.38
CA ASN A 35 -5.84 22.92 23.80
C ASN A 35 -4.41 22.50 24.16
N ALA A 36 -3.60 22.06 23.18
CA ALA A 36 -2.17 21.89 23.40
C ALA A 36 -1.50 23.25 23.65
N PRO A 37 -0.44 23.32 24.47
CA PRO A 37 0.41 24.51 24.53
C PRO A 37 0.89 24.92 23.12
N PRO A 38 1.09 26.23 22.86
CA PRO A 38 1.71 26.70 21.62
C PRO A 38 3.06 26.00 21.42
N CYS A 39 3.18 25.29 20.31
CA CYS A 39 4.40 24.63 19.88
C CYS A 39 4.40 24.67 18.36
N GLY A 40 5.51 25.07 17.77
CA GLY A 40 5.60 25.23 16.32
C GLY A 40 7.01 25.27 15.79
N VAL A 41 7.13 24.97 14.51
CA VAL A 41 8.40 24.88 13.79
C VAL A 41 8.29 25.57 12.44
N ARG A 42 9.23 26.47 12.16
CA ARG A 42 9.54 27.03 10.85
C ARG A 42 10.83 26.40 10.34
N VAL A 43 10.81 26.02 9.07
CA VAL A 43 11.97 25.47 8.36
C VAL A 43 12.51 26.57 7.48
N SER A 44 13.82 26.80 7.51
CA SER A 44 14.47 27.73 6.58
C SER A 44 14.41 27.23 5.14
N ARG A 45 14.64 28.13 4.18
CA ARG A 45 14.78 27.74 2.77
C ARG A 45 15.91 26.74 2.54
N GLU A 46 17.05 26.90 3.23
CA GLU A 46 18.19 25.98 3.18
C GLU A 46 17.88 24.61 3.80
N GLY A 47 16.90 24.56 4.70
CA GLY A 47 16.40 23.32 5.29
C GLY A 47 15.56 22.48 4.33
N GLY A 48 15.48 22.81 3.04
CA GLY A 48 14.78 22.01 2.03
C GLY A 48 15.29 20.57 1.89
N LEU A 49 14.49 19.70 1.28
CA LEU A 49 14.92 18.34 0.90
C LEU A 49 14.42 18.03 -0.50
N ASP A 50 15.29 17.49 -1.35
CA ASP A 50 14.92 16.95 -2.65
C ASP A 50 14.57 15.47 -2.50
N LEU A 51 13.27 15.18 -2.39
CA LEU A 51 12.74 13.84 -2.18
C LEU A 51 11.50 13.64 -3.08
N PRO A 52 11.20 12.39 -3.49
CA PRO A 52 10.05 12.07 -4.34
C PRO A 52 8.71 12.08 -3.56
N VAL A 53 8.58 12.98 -2.59
CA VAL A 53 7.39 13.18 -1.76
C VAL A 53 7.03 14.66 -1.71
N VAL A 54 5.75 14.98 -1.58
CA VAL A 54 5.30 16.37 -1.51
C VAL A 54 5.09 16.77 -0.04
N GLY A 55 5.82 17.79 0.41
CA GLY A 55 5.72 18.37 1.75
C GLY A 55 6.35 19.76 1.78
N VAL A 56 6.34 20.42 2.94
CA VAL A 56 6.87 21.79 3.07
C VAL A 56 8.33 21.86 2.61
N ARG A 57 9.19 20.95 3.06
CA ARG A 57 10.63 20.96 2.74
C ARG A 57 10.91 20.75 1.25
N THR A 58 10.11 19.91 0.57
CA THR A 58 10.30 19.63 -0.86
C THR A 58 9.77 20.77 -1.72
N LEU A 59 8.64 21.38 -1.32
CA LEU A 59 8.15 22.60 -1.95
C LEU A 59 9.14 23.78 -1.85
N LEU A 60 9.82 23.93 -0.71
CA LEU A 60 10.82 24.99 -0.54
C LEU A 60 12.03 24.82 -1.49
N VAL A 61 12.45 23.58 -1.77
CA VAL A 61 13.51 23.30 -2.76
C VAL A 61 13.05 23.70 -4.16
N ASP A 62 11.79 23.42 -4.50
CA ASP A 62 11.17 23.82 -5.77
C ASP A 62 10.87 25.33 -5.87
N GLY A 63 11.28 26.12 -4.87
CA GLY A 63 11.03 27.56 -4.83
C GLY A 63 9.58 27.94 -4.58
N VAL A 64 8.74 26.99 -4.14
CA VAL A 64 7.34 27.24 -3.80
C VAL A 64 7.26 27.74 -2.36
N ALA A 65 6.85 29.00 -2.21
CA ALA A 65 6.62 29.59 -0.89
C ALA A 65 5.42 28.92 -0.19
N VAL A 66 5.64 28.46 1.04
CA VAL A 66 4.59 27.92 1.90
C VAL A 66 4.22 29.00 2.93
N PRO A 67 2.95 29.46 3.00
CA PRO A 67 2.54 30.47 3.96
C PRO A 67 2.81 30.05 5.40
N LEU A 68 3.29 30.99 6.22
CA LEU A 68 3.46 30.80 7.65
C LEU A 68 2.15 31.09 8.41
N ASP A 69 1.99 30.50 9.59
CA ASP A 69 0.82 30.69 10.47
C ASP A 69 1.28 30.87 11.93
N TYR A 70 0.39 31.32 12.81
CA TYR A 70 0.69 31.43 14.25
C TYR A 70 0.35 30.16 15.02
N THR A 71 0.96 30.01 16.18
CA THR A 71 0.67 28.96 17.17
C THR A 71 -0.32 29.41 18.25
N LYS A 72 -0.59 30.72 18.35
CA LYS A 72 -1.58 31.28 19.27
C LYS A 72 -2.11 32.61 18.74
N LEU A 73 -3.43 32.75 18.67
CA LEU A 73 -4.07 34.03 18.37
C LEU A 73 -3.91 34.95 19.59
N GLY A 74 -3.08 35.98 19.44
CA GLY A 74 -2.91 37.07 20.41
C GLY A 74 -3.57 38.37 19.95
N LYS A 75 -3.14 39.49 20.53
CA LYS A 75 -3.54 40.85 20.09
C LYS A 75 -3.08 41.18 18.65
N ALA A 76 -2.18 40.38 18.10
CA ALA A 76 -1.60 40.52 16.77
C ALA A 76 -2.41 39.89 15.62
N GLY A 77 -3.63 39.40 15.87
CA GLY A 77 -4.49 38.82 14.82
C GLY A 77 -4.66 39.70 13.55
N PRO A 78 -4.90 41.02 13.67
CA PRO A 78 -4.96 41.92 12.51
C PRO A 78 -3.65 42.00 11.72
N ILE A 79 -2.50 41.99 12.40
CA ILE A 79 -1.16 42.03 11.79
C ILE A 79 -0.94 40.78 10.94
N VAL A 80 -1.16 39.58 11.51
CA VAL A 80 -1.01 38.31 10.76
C VAL A 80 -1.95 38.28 9.55
N LYS A 81 -3.17 38.78 9.69
CA LYS A 81 -4.13 38.86 8.58
C LYS A 81 -3.61 39.74 7.43
N GLN A 82 -2.96 40.86 7.74
CA GLN A 82 -2.33 41.72 6.73
C GLN A 82 -1.08 41.07 6.11
N LEU A 83 -0.22 40.42 6.91
CA LEU A 83 0.91 39.62 6.40
C LEU A 83 0.42 38.59 5.36
N TRP A 84 -0.68 37.89 5.68
CA TRP A 84 -1.29 36.93 4.77
C TRP A 84 -1.90 37.58 3.51
N PHE A 85 -2.62 38.70 3.65
CA PHE A 85 -3.16 39.41 2.49
C PHE A 85 -2.06 39.86 1.54
N VAL A 86 -0.92 40.31 2.07
CA VAL A 86 0.24 40.68 1.27
C VAL A 86 0.83 39.45 0.57
N GLY A 87 1.09 38.36 1.30
CA GLY A 87 1.64 37.12 0.73
C GLY A 87 0.73 36.42 -0.29
N SER A 88 -0.59 36.63 -0.20
CA SER A 88 -1.58 36.07 -1.13
C SER A 88 -1.96 36.99 -2.30
N GLY A 89 -1.32 38.17 -2.41
CA GLY A 89 -1.64 39.15 -3.46
C GLY A 89 -3.02 39.79 -3.31
N GLN A 90 -3.55 39.81 -2.09
CA GLN A 90 -4.90 40.25 -1.73
C GLN A 90 -4.94 41.59 -0.98
N ALA A 91 -3.79 42.27 -0.85
CA ALA A 91 -3.64 43.55 -0.18
C ALA A 91 -4.18 44.71 -1.05
N PRO A 92 -4.63 45.83 -0.45
CA PRO A 92 -5.12 47.00 -1.20
C PRO A 92 -4.04 47.69 -2.04
N GLU A 93 -4.32 47.99 -3.31
CA GLU A 93 -3.34 48.59 -4.23
C GLU A 93 -2.77 49.95 -3.78
N ALA A 94 -3.56 50.73 -3.03
CA ALA A 94 -3.21 52.07 -2.57
C ALA A 94 -2.06 52.12 -1.54
N MET A 95 -1.67 51.00 -0.93
CA MET A 95 -0.71 50.94 0.19
C MET A 95 0.67 50.43 -0.25
N THR A 96 1.19 50.92 -1.39
CA THR A 96 2.35 50.30 -2.08
C THR A 96 3.60 50.19 -1.21
N GLN A 97 3.93 51.21 -0.41
CA GLN A 97 5.16 51.19 0.41
C GLN A 97 5.06 50.22 1.60
N GLN A 98 3.97 50.30 2.37
CA GLN A 98 3.74 49.38 3.49
C GLN A 98 3.66 47.92 3.03
N ILE A 99 3.05 47.66 1.87
CA ILE A 99 3.02 46.32 1.26
C ILE A 99 4.43 45.83 0.97
N ARG A 100 5.30 46.66 0.37
CA ARG A 100 6.71 46.29 0.12
C ARG A 100 7.48 46.01 1.41
N ASP A 101 7.24 46.79 2.45
CA ASP A 101 7.91 46.59 3.74
C ASP A 101 7.42 45.31 4.41
N ILE A 102 6.12 45.01 4.36
CA ILE A 102 5.56 43.73 4.83
C ILE A 102 6.11 42.54 4.03
N GLN A 103 6.21 42.65 2.70
CA GLN A 103 6.82 41.62 1.85
C GLN A 103 8.25 41.32 2.31
N ARG A 104 9.07 42.38 2.44
CA ARG A 104 10.47 42.25 2.90
C ARG A 104 10.57 41.55 4.25
N VAL A 105 9.73 41.94 5.21
CA VAL A 105 9.70 41.35 6.55
C VAL A 105 9.31 39.87 6.51
N THR A 106 8.31 39.52 5.70
CA THR A 106 7.86 38.13 5.55
C THR A 106 8.94 37.28 4.89
N ASP A 107 9.56 37.79 3.82
CA ASP A 107 10.64 37.10 3.10
C ASP A 107 11.84 36.85 4.04
N GLN A 108 12.25 37.85 4.82
CA GLN A 108 13.29 37.70 5.83
C GLN A 108 12.95 36.61 6.86
N ALA A 109 11.71 36.57 7.36
CA ALA A 109 11.29 35.53 8.29
C ALA A 109 11.40 34.12 7.68
N THR A 110 11.02 33.94 6.41
CA THR A 110 11.10 32.62 5.73
C THR A 110 12.52 32.11 5.51
N GLN A 111 13.53 32.99 5.56
CA GLN A 111 14.94 32.60 5.40
C GLN A 111 15.48 31.89 6.65
N SER A 112 14.94 32.16 7.84
CA SER A 112 15.46 31.59 9.08
C SER A 112 14.62 30.41 9.58
N ALA A 113 15.30 29.41 10.14
CA ALA A 113 14.64 28.41 10.97
C ALA A 113 14.15 29.08 12.26
N TYR A 114 13.07 28.56 12.82
CA TYR A 114 12.53 29.02 14.10
C TYR A 114 11.76 27.88 14.76
N GLU A 115 11.83 27.81 16.08
CA GLU A 115 11.02 26.90 16.87
C GLU A 115 10.53 27.61 18.12
N GLU A 116 9.37 27.16 18.62
CA GLU A 116 8.86 27.56 19.92
C GLU A 116 8.13 26.42 20.59
N GLY A 117 8.24 26.34 21.91
CA GLY A 117 7.53 25.33 22.70
C GLY A 117 7.91 23.89 22.36
N THR A 118 9.11 23.65 21.82
CA THR A 118 9.63 22.32 21.47
C THR A 118 10.40 21.65 22.62
N GLU A 119 10.68 22.38 23.70
CA GLU A 119 11.37 21.89 24.90
C GLU A 119 10.61 20.75 25.60
N TRP A 120 9.27 20.76 25.54
CA TRP A 120 8.42 19.80 26.24
C TRP A 120 7.33 19.26 25.32
N VAL A 121 7.13 17.94 25.35
CA VAL A 121 6.07 17.30 24.58
C VAL A 121 4.78 17.29 25.40
N SER A 122 3.74 17.95 24.89
CA SER A 122 2.43 17.91 25.53
C SER A 122 1.80 16.52 25.43
N PRO A 123 1.17 15.99 26.50
CA PRO A 123 0.44 14.72 26.45
C PRO A 123 -0.79 14.76 25.52
N ARG A 124 -1.19 15.94 25.05
CA ARG A 124 -2.27 16.13 24.08
C ARG A 124 -1.84 15.89 22.63
N LEU A 125 -0.54 15.78 22.39
CA LEU A 125 0.03 15.56 21.06
C LEU A 125 0.34 14.07 20.85
N ARG A 126 0.20 13.63 19.61
CA ARG A 126 0.51 12.24 19.23
C ARG A 126 2.02 12.04 19.29
N GLN A 127 2.43 10.90 19.80
CA GLN A 127 3.83 10.47 19.85
C GLN A 127 3.94 9.13 19.12
N LEU A 128 4.76 9.09 18.08
CA LEU A 128 4.98 7.89 17.27
C LEU A 128 6.40 7.38 17.53
N LEU A 129 6.53 6.10 17.83
CA LEU A 129 7.82 5.43 17.95
C LEU A 129 8.23 4.92 16.58
N LEU A 130 9.32 5.46 16.03
CA LEU A 130 9.91 4.98 14.80
C LEU A 130 11.11 4.09 15.14
N PRO A 131 11.17 2.85 14.61
CA PRO A 131 12.31 1.98 14.85
C PRO A 131 13.58 2.58 14.26
N LYS A 132 14.69 2.40 14.97
CA LYS A 132 16.05 2.70 14.56
C LYS A 132 16.88 1.42 14.71
N ASP A 133 18.03 1.38 14.02
CA ASP A 133 18.95 0.26 14.08
C ASP A 133 19.32 -0.13 15.52
N GLY A 134 19.56 -1.42 15.74
CA GLY A 134 19.95 -1.95 17.05
C GLY A 134 18.81 -2.03 18.07
N GLY A 135 17.55 -2.11 17.62
CA GLY A 135 16.38 -2.24 18.50
C GLY A 135 16.02 -0.96 19.27
N GLN A 136 16.60 0.18 18.86
CA GLN A 136 16.30 1.49 19.42
C GLN A 136 15.07 2.11 18.76
N TYR A 137 14.52 3.15 19.38
CA TYR A 137 13.39 3.91 18.83
C TYR A 137 13.64 5.41 18.93
N VAL A 138 13.13 6.15 17.94
CA VAL A 138 13.04 7.61 17.97
C VAL A 138 11.57 8.00 18.07
N THR A 139 11.24 8.78 19.09
CA THR A 139 9.90 9.33 19.25
C THR A 139 9.75 10.58 18.39
N VAL A 140 8.71 10.62 17.54
CA VAL A 140 8.37 11.79 16.72
C VAL A 140 6.96 12.29 17.05
N THR A 141 6.83 13.61 17.11
CA THR A 141 5.54 14.29 17.31
C THR A 141 5.12 14.97 16.01
N PRO A 142 4.22 14.38 15.21
CA PRO A 142 3.79 14.98 13.96
C PRO A 142 2.96 16.24 14.22
N LEU A 143 3.33 17.34 13.57
CA LEU A 143 2.62 18.62 13.59
C LEU A 143 1.99 18.88 12.21
N GLY A 144 0.81 19.50 12.19
CA GLY A 144 0.13 19.84 10.95
C GLY A 144 0.57 21.19 10.39
N SER A 145 0.53 21.33 9.05
CA SER A 145 0.79 22.58 8.34
C SER A 145 -0.47 23.08 7.62
N SER A 146 -1.01 24.19 8.14
CA SER A 146 -2.14 24.89 7.53
C SER A 146 -1.72 25.60 6.23
N GLY A 147 -0.52 26.18 6.20
CA GLY A 147 0.08 26.76 5.00
C GLY A 147 0.23 25.78 3.85
N PHE A 148 0.73 24.56 4.11
CA PHE A 148 0.79 23.52 3.10
C PHE A 148 -0.60 23.17 2.52
N SER A 149 -1.60 23.08 3.40
CA SER A 149 -2.99 22.83 2.98
C SER A 149 -3.54 23.95 2.10
N ALA A 150 -3.18 25.21 2.38
CA ALA A 150 -3.55 26.36 1.56
C ALA A 150 -2.97 26.26 0.13
N VAL A 151 -1.67 25.95 0.01
CA VAL A 151 -0.99 25.77 -1.28
C VAL A 151 -1.63 24.62 -2.07
N LEU A 152 -1.88 23.49 -1.40
CA LEU A 152 -2.55 22.35 -2.01
C LEU A 152 -3.95 22.72 -2.52
N ASN A 153 -4.74 23.41 -1.70
CA ASN A 153 -6.10 23.81 -2.06
C ASN A 153 -6.13 24.76 -3.25
N GLN A 154 -5.24 25.74 -3.30
CA GLN A 154 -5.10 26.65 -4.45
C GLN A 154 -4.79 25.89 -5.75
N LYS A 155 -3.91 24.88 -5.67
CA LYS A 155 -3.61 24.02 -6.82
C LYS A 155 -4.84 23.19 -7.22
N LEU A 156 -5.51 22.57 -6.27
CA LEU A 156 -6.71 21.77 -6.51
C LEU A 156 -7.84 22.60 -7.14
N ASP A 157 -8.07 23.82 -6.67
CA ASP A 157 -9.10 24.71 -7.20
C ASP A 157 -8.83 25.07 -8.68
N THR A 158 -7.55 25.23 -9.03
CA THR A 158 -7.13 25.44 -10.42
C THR A 158 -7.40 24.19 -11.28
N LEU A 159 -7.13 22.99 -10.76
CA LEU A 159 -7.39 21.73 -11.44
C LEU A 159 -8.90 21.41 -11.57
N VAL A 160 -9.72 21.83 -10.61
CA VAL A 160 -11.18 21.73 -10.70
C VAL A 160 -11.72 22.62 -11.82
N LYS A 161 -11.17 23.83 -12.00
CA LYS A 161 -11.47 24.67 -13.17
C LYS A 161 -11.10 23.98 -14.49
N GLN A 162 -10.11 23.08 -14.47
CA GLN A 162 -9.75 22.21 -15.60
C GLN A 162 -10.58 20.90 -15.64
N LYS A 163 -11.74 20.85 -14.97
CA LYS A 163 -12.66 19.71 -14.91
C LYS A 163 -12.11 18.44 -14.25
N LYS A 164 -11.01 18.52 -13.48
CA LYS A 164 -10.56 17.40 -12.63
C LYS A 164 -11.40 17.33 -11.35
N ARG A 165 -11.76 16.13 -10.91
CA ARG A 165 -12.54 15.90 -9.69
C ARG A 165 -11.68 15.21 -8.64
N PHE A 166 -11.80 15.67 -7.40
CA PHE A 166 -11.11 15.09 -6.25
C PHE A 166 -12.12 14.77 -5.16
N CYS A 167 -12.03 13.59 -4.58
CA CYS A 167 -12.85 13.24 -3.43
C CYS A 167 -12.31 13.94 -2.19
N ARG A 168 -13.19 14.58 -1.42
CA ARG A 168 -12.82 15.35 -0.22
C ARG A 168 -13.78 15.02 0.92
N ALA A 169 -13.27 14.99 2.14
CA ALA A 169 -14.09 14.97 3.34
C ALA A 169 -14.19 16.37 3.94
N TRP A 170 -15.07 16.51 4.92
CA TRP A 170 -15.10 17.65 5.82
C TRP A 170 -14.58 17.22 7.19
N LEU A 171 -13.49 17.85 7.63
CA LEU A 171 -12.90 17.65 8.95
C LEU A 171 -13.11 18.93 9.78
N GLY A 172 -13.81 18.81 10.90
CA GLY A 172 -13.98 19.92 11.84
C GLY A 172 -12.67 20.20 12.57
N ILE A 173 -12.08 21.38 12.37
CA ILE A 173 -10.88 21.84 13.08
C ILE A 173 -11.21 23.12 13.84
N GLY A 174 -10.85 23.18 15.14
CA GLY A 174 -11.04 24.35 15.99
C GLY A 174 -12.48 24.65 16.43
N GLY A 175 -13.41 23.72 16.21
CA GLY A 175 -14.81 23.84 16.62
C GLY A 175 -15.48 25.10 16.06
N GLN A 176 -16.11 25.89 16.94
CA GLN A 176 -16.77 27.15 16.56
C GLN A 176 -15.79 28.29 16.23
N LYS A 177 -14.54 28.24 16.72
CA LYS A 177 -13.55 29.32 16.59
C LYS A 177 -12.24 28.81 16.01
N PHE A 178 -12.24 28.45 14.72
CA PHE A 178 -11.06 27.96 14.02
C PHE A 178 -9.88 28.96 14.02
N TRP A 179 -10.17 30.26 14.12
CA TRP A 179 -9.13 31.29 14.29
C TRP A 179 -8.32 31.13 15.58
N ASN A 180 -8.75 30.37 16.58
CA ASN A 180 -7.89 30.09 17.74
C ASN A 180 -6.80 29.07 17.41
N VAL A 181 -6.93 28.34 16.30
CA VAL A 181 -5.99 27.31 15.83
C VAL A 181 -4.92 27.88 14.91
N GLY A 182 -5.32 28.79 14.01
CA GLY A 182 -4.45 29.38 13.00
C GLY A 182 -5.28 30.19 11.99
N ALA A 183 -4.66 31.15 11.31
CA ALA A 183 -5.32 31.93 10.26
C ALA A 183 -5.73 31.03 9.09
N LEU A 184 -4.95 29.97 8.82
CA LEU A 184 -5.15 29.04 7.71
C LEU A 184 -5.77 27.71 8.16
N ALA A 185 -6.20 27.60 9.41
CA ALA A 185 -6.79 26.35 9.94
C ALA A 185 -8.00 25.87 9.12
N ASN A 186 -8.72 26.78 8.48
CA ASN A 186 -9.84 26.44 7.60
C ASN A 186 -9.40 25.65 6.36
N GLU A 187 -8.18 25.85 5.86
CA GLU A 187 -7.64 25.13 4.70
C GLU A 187 -7.44 23.64 4.97
N MET A 188 -7.20 23.28 6.23
CA MET A 188 -7.03 21.90 6.66
C MET A 188 -8.36 21.13 6.78
N ARG A 189 -9.51 21.81 6.72
CA ARG A 189 -10.84 21.20 6.93
C ARG A 189 -11.34 20.37 5.75
N LYS A 190 -10.63 20.38 4.63
CA LYS A 190 -11.03 19.71 3.40
C LYS A 190 -10.00 18.66 2.95
N PRO A 191 -9.66 17.65 3.77
CA PRO A 191 -8.65 16.67 3.37
C PRO A 191 -9.05 15.90 2.09
N LEU A 192 -8.05 15.49 1.31
CA LEU A 192 -8.24 14.57 0.20
C LEU A 192 -8.59 13.17 0.74
N LEU A 193 -9.58 12.54 0.11
CA LEU A 193 -9.94 11.15 0.38
C LEU A 193 -9.32 10.24 -0.67
N PHE A 194 -8.53 9.28 -0.21
CA PHE A 194 -7.99 8.21 -1.02
C PHE A 194 -8.73 6.92 -0.66
N SER A 195 -9.21 6.20 -1.66
CA SER A 195 -9.72 4.85 -1.44
C SER A 195 -8.55 3.92 -1.09
N ALA A 196 -8.82 2.92 -0.26
CA ALA A 196 -7.88 1.82 -0.10
C ALA A 196 -7.53 1.22 -1.48
N PRO A 197 -6.30 0.70 -1.68
CA PRO A 197 -5.97 -0.06 -2.86
C PRO A 197 -7.01 -1.16 -3.08
N ARG A 198 -7.48 -1.31 -4.31
CA ARG A 198 -8.40 -2.40 -4.65
C ARG A 198 -7.57 -3.66 -4.89
N GLU A 199 -8.07 -4.79 -4.41
CA GLU A 199 -7.45 -6.08 -4.68
C GLU A 199 -7.50 -6.39 -6.19
N ASN A 200 -6.34 -6.61 -6.78
CA ASN A 200 -6.24 -7.18 -8.13
C ASN A 200 -6.18 -8.71 -8.01
N LEU A 201 -7.27 -9.37 -8.43
CA LEU A 201 -7.39 -10.83 -8.34
C LEU A 201 -6.31 -11.58 -9.13
N LEU A 202 -5.83 -10.99 -10.23
CA LEU A 202 -4.75 -11.57 -11.04
C LEU A 202 -3.42 -11.50 -10.29
N GLU A 203 -3.04 -10.31 -9.80
CA GLU A 203 -1.84 -10.13 -8.98
C GLU A 203 -1.84 -11.07 -7.77
N ARG A 204 -2.96 -11.14 -7.05
CA ARG A 204 -3.11 -12.06 -5.92
C ARG A 204 -2.88 -13.50 -6.34
N ARG A 205 -3.44 -13.92 -7.47
CA ARG A 205 -3.29 -15.30 -7.96
C ARG A 205 -1.85 -15.60 -8.38
N VAL A 206 -1.22 -14.68 -9.10
CA VAL A 206 0.18 -14.80 -9.55
C VAL A 206 1.12 -14.89 -8.33
N LEU A 207 0.98 -13.96 -7.37
CA LEU A 207 1.76 -13.96 -6.13
C LEU A 207 1.47 -15.20 -5.26
N ALA A 208 0.22 -15.66 -5.22
CA ALA A 208 -0.11 -16.89 -4.50
C ALA A 208 0.60 -18.10 -5.11
N ILE A 209 0.66 -18.22 -6.44
CA ILE A 209 1.42 -19.31 -7.08
C ILE A 209 2.92 -19.15 -6.81
N HIS A 210 3.46 -17.94 -6.90
CA HIS A 210 4.88 -17.67 -6.64
C HIS A 210 5.31 -18.11 -5.22
N TYR A 211 4.54 -17.75 -4.19
CA TYR A 211 4.91 -18.05 -2.80
C TYR A 211 4.40 -19.40 -2.29
N LYS A 212 3.26 -19.90 -2.79
CA LYS A 212 2.55 -21.08 -2.24
C LYS A 212 2.42 -22.23 -3.24
N GLY A 213 2.77 -22.02 -4.51
CA GLY A 213 2.61 -23.00 -5.57
C GLY A 213 1.15 -23.27 -5.94
N ILE A 214 0.89 -24.48 -6.44
CA ILE A 214 -0.46 -24.94 -6.83
C ILE A 214 -0.92 -26.14 -6.00
N SER A 215 -2.24 -26.30 -5.90
CA SER A 215 -2.82 -27.49 -5.30
C SER A 215 -2.64 -28.72 -6.21
N LEU A 216 -2.19 -29.82 -5.60
CA LEU A 216 -2.17 -31.17 -6.19
C LEU A 216 -3.53 -31.88 -6.12
N GLY A 217 -4.62 -31.16 -5.80
CA GLY A 217 -5.95 -31.75 -5.65
C GLY A 217 -6.43 -32.49 -6.90
N LEU A 218 -7.04 -33.66 -6.68
CA LEU A 218 -7.40 -34.58 -7.75
C LEU A 218 -8.46 -33.99 -8.70
N PRO A 219 -8.31 -34.18 -10.02
CA PRO A 219 -9.30 -33.77 -11.00
C PRO A 219 -10.55 -34.66 -10.94
N ARG A 220 -11.73 -34.05 -10.73
CA ARG A 220 -13.00 -34.76 -10.54
C ARG A 220 -13.35 -35.70 -11.70
N GLN A 221 -13.42 -35.19 -12.93
CA GLN A 221 -13.87 -35.96 -14.09
C GLN A 221 -13.10 -37.28 -14.34
N PRO A 222 -11.75 -37.28 -14.50
CA PRO A 222 -11.02 -38.52 -14.70
C PRO A 222 -10.96 -39.39 -13.44
N LEU A 223 -11.04 -38.80 -12.24
CA LEU A 223 -11.17 -39.58 -11.00
C LEU A 223 -12.49 -40.34 -10.94
N ASP A 224 -13.62 -39.69 -11.23
CA ASP A 224 -14.94 -40.32 -11.26
C ASP A 224 -14.99 -41.44 -12.31
N ALA A 225 -14.37 -41.23 -13.48
CA ALA A 225 -14.26 -42.25 -14.51
C ALA A 225 -13.48 -43.48 -14.02
N TYR A 226 -12.36 -43.26 -13.34
CA TYR A 226 -11.58 -44.34 -12.72
C TYR A 226 -12.37 -45.07 -11.64
N CYS A 227 -13.02 -44.35 -10.74
CA CYS A 227 -13.81 -44.94 -9.66
C CYS A 227 -14.99 -45.78 -10.18
N LEU A 228 -15.77 -45.26 -11.14
CA LEU A 228 -16.89 -45.98 -11.74
C LEU A 228 -16.44 -47.24 -12.49
N TRP A 229 -15.33 -47.14 -13.22
CA TRP A 229 -14.74 -48.31 -13.88
C TRP A 229 -14.32 -49.36 -12.85
N ARG A 230 -13.63 -48.94 -11.79
CA ARG A 230 -13.15 -49.83 -10.72
C ARG A 230 -14.30 -50.51 -9.98
N GLU A 231 -15.35 -49.76 -9.65
CA GLU A 231 -16.55 -50.29 -8.99
C GLU A 231 -17.21 -51.39 -9.84
N ARG A 232 -17.30 -51.17 -11.16
CA ARG A 232 -17.81 -52.18 -12.10
C ARG A 232 -16.95 -53.44 -12.08
N GLN A 233 -15.63 -53.30 -12.12
CA GLN A 233 -14.71 -54.45 -12.06
C GLN A 233 -14.87 -55.23 -10.75
N LEU A 234 -15.02 -54.56 -9.61
CA LEU A 234 -15.28 -55.24 -8.35
C LEU A 234 -16.62 -55.97 -8.35
N ARG A 235 -17.67 -55.35 -8.88
CA ARG A 235 -19.01 -55.94 -8.94
C ARG A 235 -19.05 -57.18 -9.84
N ASP A 236 -18.41 -57.12 -10.99
CA ASP A 236 -18.40 -58.21 -11.97
C ASP A 236 -17.53 -59.40 -11.54
N HIS A 237 -16.70 -59.22 -10.50
CA HIS A 237 -15.72 -60.21 -10.03
C HIS A 237 -15.76 -60.43 -8.50
N ASP A 238 -16.95 -60.45 -7.91
CA ASP A 238 -17.21 -60.82 -6.52
C ASP A 238 -16.36 -60.07 -5.48
N GLY A 239 -16.10 -58.78 -5.73
CA GLY A 239 -15.32 -57.91 -4.85
C GLY A 239 -13.80 -58.07 -4.99
N VAL A 240 -13.32 -58.88 -5.93
CA VAL A 240 -11.90 -59.09 -6.19
C VAL A 240 -11.49 -58.39 -7.47
N MET A 241 -10.46 -57.54 -7.40
CA MET A 241 -9.93 -56.86 -8.58
C MET A 241 -9.17 -57.84 -9.48
N PRO A 242 -9.57 -58.05 -10.75
CA PRO A 242 -8.85 -58.97 -11.62
C PRO A 242 -7.50 -58.41 -12.07
N SER A 243 -6.54 -59.29 -12.34
CA SER A 243 -5.17 -58.92 -12.72
C SER A 243 -4.81 -59.33 -14.16
N THR A 244 -5.79 -59.36 -15.07
CA THR A 244 -5.50 -59.64 -16.48
C THR A 244 -4.74 -58.47 -17.13
N MET A 245 -3.97 -58.76 -18.17
CA MET A 245 -3.17 -57.75 -18.87
C MET A 245 -4.03 -56.57 -19.37
N GLY A 246 -5.20 -56.86 -19.97
CA GLY A 246 -6.11 -55.81 -20.47
C GLY A 246 -6.70 -54.94 -19.36
N ILE A 247 -7.01 -55.52 -18.19
CA ILE A 247 -7.54 -54.76 -17.05
C ILE A 247 -6.46 -53.85 -16.47
N ARG A 248 -5.22 -54.35 -16.32
CA ARG A 248 -4.08 -53.54 -15.86
C ARG A 248 -3.74 -52.42 -16.83
N GLN A 249 -3.77 -52.69 -18.13
CA GLN A 249 -3.55 -51.66 -19.15
C GLN A 249 -4.63 -50.56 -19.05
N ARG A 250 -5.89 -50.95 -18.91
CA ARG A 250 -6.98 -49.99 -18.79
C ARG A 250 -6.91 -49.17 -17.50
N GLU A 251 -6.49 -49.79 -16.40
CA GLU A 251 -6.24 -49.11 -15.14
C GLU A 251 -5.14 -48.04 -15.29
N ALA A 252 -4.02 -48.42 -15.90
CA ALA A 252 -2.91 -47.51 -16.16
C ALA A 252 -3.34 -46.32 -17.05
N GLU A 253 -4.17 -46.54 -18.07
CA GLU A 253 -4.74 -45.47 -18.91
C GLU A 253 -5.55 -44.46 -18.08
N LEU A 254 -6.46 -44.94 -17.22
CA LEU A 254 -7.32 -44.08 -16.39
C LEU A 254 -6.51 -43.28 -15.34
N ILE A 255 -5.48 -43.91 -14.77
CA ILE A 255 -4.51 -43.23 -13.89
C ILE A 255 -3.67 -42.22 -14.68
N GLY A 256 -3.30 -42.55 -15.91
CA GLY A 256 -2.62 -41.65 -16.84
C GLY A 256 -3.44 -40.39 -17.14
N ASP A 257 -4.75 -40.52 -17.34
CA ASP A 257 -5.65 -39.38 -17.56
C ASP A 257 -5.67 -38.43 -16.37
N ILE A 258 -5.74 -38.96 -15.14
CA ILE A 258 -5.64 -38.17 -13.90
C ILE A 258 -4.31 -37.42 -13.85
N THR A 259 -3.22 -38.14 -14.10
CA THR A 259 -1.84 -37.63 -14.07
C THR A 259 -1.66 -36.48 -15.06
N HIS A 260 -2.08 -36.68 -16.30
CA HIS A 260 -1.97 -35.68 -17.36
C HIS A 260 -2.73 -34.38 -17.03
N VAL A 261 -3.91 -34.46 -16.40
CA VAL A 261 -4.64 -33.25 -15.98
C VAL A 261 -3.91 -32.50 -14.86
N VAL A 262 -3.27 -33.21 -13.92
CA VAL A 262 -2.45 -32.58 -12.87
C VAL A 262 -1.21 -31.91 -13.47
N MET A 263 -0.51 -32.58 -14.40
CA MET A 263 0.63 -32.02 -15.13
C MET A 263 0.26 -30.74 -15.89
N ARG A 264 -0.87 -30.75 -16.60
CA ARG A 264 -1.38 -29.58 -17.32
C ARG A 264 -1.70 -28.41 -16.38
N ARG A 265 -2.08 -28.66 -15.12
CA ARG A 265 -2.28 -27.61 -14.12
C ARG A 265 -0.96 -26.90 -13.77
N GLY A 266 0.13 -27.66 -13.65
CA GLY A 266 1.50 -27.15 -13.48
C GLY A 266 1.91 -26.25 -14.64
N GLN A 267 1.75 -26.75 -15.87
CA GLN A 267 2.08 -26.01 -17.08
C GLN A 267 1.32 -24.68 -17.17
N ARG A 268 -0.01 -24.69 -16.95
CA ARG A 268 -0.83 -23.47 -16.93
C ARG A 268 -0.41 -22.48 -15.86
N ALA A 269 0.05 -22.97 -14.71
CA ALA A 269 0.56 -22.12 -13.65
C ALA A 269 1.85 -21.43 -14.09
N ARG A 270 2.78 -22.15 -14.74
CA ARG A 270 4.00 -21.57 -15.30
C ARG A 270 3.73 -20.55 -16.38
N GLU A 271 2.84 -20.85 -17.33
CA GLU A 271 2.43 -19.90 -18.38
C GLU A 271 1.87 -18.61 -17.79
N LEU A 272 1.08 -18.72 -16.71
CA LEU A 272 0.54 -17.56 -16.00
C LEU A 272 1.64 -16.74 -15.31
N LEU A 273 2.63 -17.39 -14.68
CA LEU A 273 3.77 -16.71 -14.07
C LEU A 273 4.63 -16.00 -15.12
N GLU A 274 4.97 -16.67 -16.23
CA GLU A 274 5.78 -16.09 -17.33
C GLU A 274 5.10 -14.86 -17.93
N SER A 275 3.80 -14.97 -18.25
CA SER A 275 3.02 -13.87 -18.83
C SER A 275 2.92 -12.65 -17.90
N ASN A 276 3.16 -12.85 -16.60
CA ASN A 276 3.02 -11.84 -15.56
C ASN A 276 4.31 -11.63 -14.78
N ARG A 277 5.47 -11.88 -15.40
CA ARG A 277 6.79 -11.78 -14.75
C ARG A 277 7.05 -10.42 -14.10
N HIS A 278 6.52 -9.34 -14.68
CA HIS A 278 6.62 -7.98 -14.15
C HIS A 278 5.94 -7.77 -12.78
N LEU A 279 5.05 -8.68 -12.37
CA LEU A 279 4.38 -8.66 -11.07
C LEU A 279 5.12 -9.48 -10.00
N LEU A 280 6.12 -10.25 -10.40
CA LEU A 280 6.84 -11.15 -9.51
C LEU A 280 8.02 -10.43 -8.84
N PRO A 281 8.30 -10.71 -7.56
CA PRO A 281 9.44 -10.14 -6.84
C PRO A 281 10.74 -10.90 -7.20
N VAL A 282 10.99 -11.05 -8.50
CA VAL A 282 12.18 -11.72 -9.05
C VAL A 282 12.89 -10.79 -10.01
N THR A 283 14.19 -10.99 -10.18
CA THR A 283 14.93 -10.23 -11.18
C THR A 283 14.51 -10.66 -12.59
N PRO A 284 14.62 -9.77 -13.61
CA PRO A 284 14.23 -10.10 -14.99
C PRO A 284 14.92 -11.34 -15.55
N ASP A 285 16.09 -11.70 -15.02
CA ASP A 285 16.98 -12.80 -15.38
C ASP A 285 16.90 -14.02 -14.45
N ALA A 286 16.02 -14.02 -13.44
CA ALA A 286 15.87 -15.16 -12.54
C ALA A 286 15.49 -16.48 -13.25
N ASP A 287 16.20 -17.56 -12.94
CA ASP A 287 15.94 -18.88 -13.53
C ASP A 287 14.61 -19.51 -13.06
N SER A 288 14.25 -19.27 -11.79
CA SER A 288 12.99 -19.70 -11.17
C SER A 288 12.03 -18.52 -11.01
N LEU A 289 10.76 -18.77 -11.33
CA LEU A 289 9.65 -17.87 -11.08
C LEU A 289 8.95 -18.14 -9.76
N LEU A 290 9.41 -19.14 -8.99
CA LEU A 290 8.89 -19.49 -7.67
C LEU A 290 9.78 -18.93 -6.56
N SER A 291 9.17 -18.60 -5.43
CA SER A 291 9.87 -18.11 -4.24
C SER A 291 10.73 -19.21 -3.62
N LEU A 292 11.91 -18.83 -3.13
CA LEU A 292 12.76 -19.70 -2.31
C LEU A 292 12.09 -20.13 -0.99
N GLU A 293 11.01 -19.43 -0.59
CA GLU A 293 10.22 -19.77 0.59
C GLU A 293 9.24 -20.94 0.36
N LEU A 294 9.04 -21.37 -0.90
CA LEU A 294 8.18 -22.50 -1.22
C LEU A 294 8.87 -23.83 -0.83
N LYS A 295 8.53 -24.37 0.34
CA LYS A 295 9.15 -25.58 0.91
C LYS A 295 8.57 -26.92 0.42
N ASP A 296 7.79 -26.93 -0.67
CA ASP A 296 7.20 -28.17 -1.20
C ASP A 296 8.19 -28.85 -2.16
N ALA A 297 8.44 -30.16 -2.00
CA ALA A 297 9.41 -30.90 -2.81
C ALA A 297 8.90 -31.27 -4.22
N VAL A 298 7.58 -31.25 -4.44
CA VAL A 298 6.93 -31.77 -5.65
C VAL A 298 6.38 -30.64 -6.52
N VAL A 299 5.73 -29.65 -5.88
CA VAL A 299 5.04 -28.57 -6.59
C VAL A 299 5.98 -27.73 -7.47
N PRO A 300 7.22 -27.39 -7.06
CA PRO A 300 8.17 -26.69 -7.94
C PRO A 300 8.43 -27.44 -9.24
N GLY A 301 8.76 -28.74 -9.20
CA GLY A 301 9.00 -29.54 -10.41
C GLY A 301 7.75 -29.77 -11.28
N LEU A 302 6.56 -29.62 -10.70
CA LEU A 302 5.29 -29.66 -11.44
C LEU A 302 5.07 -28.39 -12.27
N ILE A 303 5.41 -27.22 -11.71
CA ILE A 303 5.29 -25.92 -12.38
C ILE A 303 6.50 -25.71 -13.31
N GLU A 304 7.70 -25.99 -12.82
CA GLU A 304 8.98 -25.73 -13.47
C GLU A 304 9.72 -27.04 -13.77
N PRO A 305 9.69 -27.54 -15.01
CA PRO A 305 10.34 -28.80 -15.36
C PRO A 305 11.85 -28.85 -15.03
N ALA A 306 12.54 -27.70 -15.04
CA ALA A 306 13.95 -27.58 -14.68
C ALA A 306 14.23 -27.85 -13.19
N ALA A 307 13.22 -27.76 -12.33
CA ALA A 307 13.35 -28.04 -10.89
C ALA A 307 13.16 -29.54 -10.55
N ARG A 308 12.95 -30.41 -11.55
CA ARG A 308 12.81 -31.85 -11.33
C ARG A 308 14.18 -32.48 -11.10
N ASP A 309 14.41 -32.93 -9.87
CA ASP A 309 15.56 -33.79 -9.56
C ASP A 309 15.31 -35.25 -9.95
N THR A 310 16.29 -36.12 -9.71
CA THR A 310 16.20 -37.55 -10.02
C THR A 310 15.12 -38.29 -9.20
N ALA A 311 14.70 -37.73 -8.06
CA ALA A 311 13.71 -38.33 -7.17
C ALA A 311 12.29 -37.76 -7.37
N TRP A 312 12.16 -36.66 -8.12
CA TRP A 312 10.92 -35.91 -8.26
C TRP A 312 9.77 -36.77 -8.80
N ALA A 313 10.03 -37.54 -9.87
CA ALA A 313 9.00 -38.38 -10.51
C ALA A 313 8.46 -39.44 -9.54
N TYR A 314 9.34 -40.03 -8.74
CA TYR A 314 8.99 -41.01 -7.71
C TYR A 314 8.14 -40.37 -6.58
N GLU A 315 8.57 -39.22 -6.05
CA GLU A 315 7.83 -38.55 -4.97
C GLU A 315 6.48 -37.99 -5.45
N PHE A 316 6.43 -37.44 -6.66
CA PHE A 316 5.19 -37.02 -7.32
C PHE A 316 4.23 -38.22 -7.47
N GLY A 317 4.73 -39.33 -8.02
CA GLY A 317 3.97 -40.57 -8.21
C GLY A 317 3.36 -41.08 -6.90
N ARG A 318 4.18 -41.19 -5.84
CA ARG A 318 3.71 -41.62 -4.52
C ARG A 318 2.67 -40.69 -3.91
N ARG A 319 2.90 -39.37 -3.98
CA ARG A 319 1.99 -38.39 -3.40
C ARG A 319 0.63 -38.41 -4.11
N LEU A 320 0.63 -38.52 -5.44
CA LEU A 320 -0.60 -38.58 -6.22
C LEU A 320 -1.34 -39.91 -6.03
N ALA A 321 -0.64 -41.04 -6.02
CA ALA A 321 -1.22 -42.36 -5.75
C ALA A 321 -1.89 -42.43 -4.37
N ARG A 322 -1.24 -41.87 -3.33
CA ARG A 322 -1.82 -41.77 -1.98
C ARG A 322 -3.06 -40.87 -1.93
N ALA A 323 -3.07 -39.78 -2.69
CA ALA A 323 -4.27 -38.94 -2.79
C ALA A 323 -5.44 -39.73 -3.41
N ILE A 324 -5.18 -40.53 -4.45
CA ILE A 324 -6.19 -41.36 -5.13
C ILE A 324 -6.71 -42.43 -4.15
N GLU A 325 -5.82 -43.11 -3.43
CA GLU A 325 -6.20 -44.09 -2.42
C GLU A 325 -7.05 -43.49 -1.31
N SER A 326 -6.67 -42.31 -0.82
CA SER A 326 -7.43 -41.60 0.21
C SER A 326 -8.85 -41.26 -0.27
N GLU A 327 -9.02 -40.80 -1.51
CA GLU A 327 -10.33 -40.52 -2.09
C GLU A 327 -11.17 -41.79 -2.24
N LEU A 328 -10.58 -42.88 -2.77
CA LEU A 328 -11.25 -44.17 -2.90
C LEU A 328 -11.72 -44.73 -1.55
N ARG A 329 -10.87 -44.66 -0.52
CA ARG A 329 -11.20 -45.13 0.83
C ARG A 329 -12.30 -44.31 1.47
N THR A 330 -12.21 -42.99 1.39
CA THR A 330 -13.08 -42.10 2.19
C THR A 330 -14.42 -41.81 1.54
N LYS A 331 -14.48 -41.71 0.20
CA LYS A 331 -15.71 -41.33 -0.51
C LYS A 331 -16.38 -42.48 -1.23
N TRP A 332 -15.61 -43.48 -1.64
CA TRP A 332 -16.10 -44.57 -2.48
C TRP A 332 -16.11 -45.93 -1.76
N ASP A 333 -15.63 -46.00 -0.52
CA ASP A 333 -15.52 -47.24 0.27
C ASP A 333 -14.82 -48.39 -0.47
N MET A 334 -13.82 -48.06 -1.29
CA MET A 334 -13.04 -49.00 -2.12
C MET A 334 -11.54 -48.93 -1.79
N PRO A 335 -11.11 -49.32 -0.57
CA PRO A 335 -9.70 -49.22 -0.19
C PRO A 335 -8.78 -50.02 -1.13
N LEU A 336 -7.56 -49.52 -1.32
CA LEU A 336 -6.53 -50.21 -2.09
C LEU A 336 -5.55 -50.93 -1.16
N ALA A 337 -5.11 -52.12 -1.56
CA ALA A 337 -3.97 -52.78 -0.93
C ALA A 337 -2.68 -51.98 -1.18
N GLY A 338 -1.71 -52.05 -0.26
CA GLY A 338 -0.46 -51.30 -0.38
C GLY A 338 0.30 -51.58 -1.69
N SER A 339 0.28 -52.82 -2.18
CA SER A 339 0.87 -53.21 -3.47
C SER A 339 0.19 -52.54 -4.67
N ALA A 340 -1.12 -52.29 -4.61
CA ALA A 340 -1.84 -51.59 -5.66
C ALA A 340 -1.51 -50.08 -5.66
N VAL A 341 -1.34 -49.48 -4.47
CA VAL A 341 -0.90 -48.07 -4.36
C VAL A 341 0.49 -47.89 -4.95
N GLU A 342 1.42 -48.80 -4.65
CA GLU A 342 2.78 -48.77 -5.23
C GLU A 342 2.77 -49.00 -6.74
N GLN A 343 1.88 -49.85 -7.26
CA GLN A 343 1.72 -50.03 -8.70
C GLN A 343 1.17 -48.78 -9.40
N ILE A 344 0.18 -48.11 -8.80
CA ILE A 344 -0.34 -46.82 -9.28
C ILE A 344 0.77 -45.77 -9.26
N ALA A 345 1.55 -45.69 -8.19
CA ALA A 345 2.67 -44.76 -8.09
C ALA A 345 3.69 -44.96 -9.22
N ARG A 346 3.99 -46.22 -9.58
CA ARG A 346 4.87 -46.56 -10.71
C ARG A 346 4.29 -46.13 -12.05
N TRP A 347 3.00 -46.38 -12.31
CA TRP A 347 2.37 -45.91 -13.55
C TRP A 347 2.40 -44.39 -13.68
N ILE A 348 2.19 -43.67 -12.57
CA ILE A 348 2.27 -42.20 -12.54
C ILE A 348 3.72 -41.76 -12.81
N GLU A 349 4.70 -42.40 -12.17
CA GLU A 349 6.12 -42.12 -12.38
C GLU A 349 6.55 -42.35 -13.84
N GLU A 350 6.15 -43.45 -14.44
CA GLU A 350 6.39 -43.78 -15.86
C GLU A 350 5.74 -42.75 -16.80
N ALA A 351 4.57 -42.21 -16.44
CA ALA A 351 3.86 -41.24 -17.26
C ALA A 351 4.45 -39.81 -17.23
N VAL A 352 5.34 -39.51 -16.27
CA VAL A 352 5.93 -38.16 -16.12
C VAL A 352 7.43 -38.09 -16.36
N ARG A 353 8.08 -39.24 -16.53
CA ARG A 353 9.44 -39.34 -17.09
C ARG A 353 9.40 -39.06 -18.58
#